data_AF-A0A1Y2I590-F1
#
_entry.id   AF-A0A1Y2I590-F1
#
_cell.length_a   1.000
_cell.length_b   1.000
_cell.length_c   1.000
_cell.angle_alpha   90.00
_cell.angle_beta   90.00
_cell.angle_gamma   90.00
#
_symmetry.space_group_name_H-M   'P 1'
#
loop_
_entity.id
_entity.type
_entity.pdbx_description
1 polymer ?
#
loop_
_entity_poly.entity_id
_entity_poly.type
_entity_poly.pdbx_seq_one_letter_code
_entity_poly.pdbx_strand_id
1 'polypeptide(L)'
;VFKDATLFFARSTRSLASVIPAMEHMSRTLDWYIQDEEHYEHSICAALSLAKKTLVKYYNLTDSVNTYRIAMVLHPRYKTAYFKKLNWTRLWIESARKLVRNEYDQVY
;
A
#
# COMPACT_ATOMS: atom_id res chain seq x y z
N VAL A 1 7.62 -13.16 -2.95
CA VAL A 1 7.04 -11.85 -2.55
C VAL A 1 7.78 -10.65 -3.15
N PHE A 2 9.02 -10.32 -2.73
CA PHE A 2 9.72 -9.12 -3.25
C PHE A 2 10.03 -9.20 -4.74
N LYS A 3 10.56 -10.34 -5.21
CA LYS A 3 10.78 -10.60 -6.63
C LYS A 3 9.50 -10.40 -7.45
N ASP A 4 8.38 -10.90 -6.95
CA ASP A 4 7.09 -10.79 -7.63
C ASP A 4 6.63 -9.34 -7.67
N ALA A 5 6.84 -8.57 -6.60
CA ALA A 5 6.57 -7.13 -6.59
C ALA A 5 7.46 -6.36 -7.57
N THR A 6 8.75 -6.69 -7.67
CA THR A 6 9.67 -6.07 -8.65
C THR A 6 9.25 -6.41 -10.07
N LEU A 7 9.02 -7.68 -10.39
CA LEU A 7 8.54 -8.13 -11.70
C LEU A 7 7.14 -7.61 -12.00
N PHE A 8 6.34 -7.39 -10.96
CA PHE A 8 5.14 -6.61 -11.06
C PHE A 8 5.61 -5.24 -11.60
N PHE A 9 6.22 -4.37 -10.80
CA PHE A 9 6.43 -2.95 -11.17
C PHE A 9 7.32 -2.69 -12.40
N ALA A 10 8.10 -3.67 -12.86
CA ALA A 10 8.87 -3.58 -14.09
C ALA A 10 8.00 -3.54 -15.37
N ARG A 11 6.69 -3.81 -15.30
CA ARG A 11 5.79 -3.77 -16.47
C ARG A 11 5.33 -2.34 -16.77
N SER A 12 5.25 -1.98 -18.04
CA SER A 12 4.91 -0.63 -18.54
C SER A 12 3.49 -0.14 -18.25
N THR A 13 2.57 -1.02 -17.84
CA THR A 13 1.12 -0.71 -17.70
C THR A 13 0.71 -0.29 -16.29
N ARG A 14 1.66 0.12 -15.44
CA ARG A 14 1.39 0.24 -13.99
C ARG A 14 1.02 1.62 -13.54
N SER A 15 -0.15 1.69 -12.92
CA SER A 15 -0.67 2.89 -12.27
C SER A 15 -0.03 3.08 -10.91
N LEU A 16 0.24 4.34 -10.57
CA LEU A 16 0.60 4.84 -9.24
C LEU A 16 -0.34 4.30 -8.14
N ALA A 17 -1.62 4.09 -8.49
CA ALA A 17 -2.63 3.53 -7.61
C ALA A 17 -2.29 2.12 -7.07
N SER A 18 -1.41 1.38 -7.74
CA SER A 18 -1.07 0.00 -7.37
C SER A 18 0.07 -0.11 -6.34
N VAL A 19 0.78 0.98 -6.05
CA VAL A 19 1.96 0.99 -5.17
C VAL A 19 1.58 0.65 -3.73
N ILE A 20 0.71 1.43 -3.11
CA ILE A 20 0.22 1.21 -1.74
C ILE A 20 -0.43 -0.18 -1.58
N PRO A 21 -1.34 -0.63 -2.47
CA PRO A 21 -1.86 -2.00 -2.45
C PRO A 21 -0.80 -3.10 -2.49
N ALA A 22 0.25 -2.93 -3.31
CA ALA A 22 1.32 -3.90 -3.39
C ALA A 22 2.14 -3.93 -2.09
N MET A 23 2.42 -2.78 -1.48
CA MET A 23 3.11 -2.70 -0.20
C MET A 23 2.30 -3.34 0.93
N GLU A 24 0.99 -3.09 0.98
CA GLU A 24 0.07 -3.75 1.92
C GLU A 24 0.03 -5.27 1.75
N HIS A 25 0.05 -5.74 0.50
CA HIS A 25 0.12 -7.18 0.22
C HIS A 25 1.44 -7.76 0.71
N MET A 26 2.58 -7.14 0.37
CA MET A 26 3.89 -7.58 0.83
C MET A 26 3.99 -7.60 2.36
N SER A 27 3.54 -6.54 3.05
CA SER A 27 3.60 -6.47 4.52
C SER A 27 2.82 -7.60 5.18
N ARG A 28 1.59 -7.86 4.72
CA ARG A 28 0.75 -8.96 5.25
C ARG A 28 1.36 -10.33 4.99
N THR A 29 1.98 -10.52 3.83
CA THR A 29 2.70 -11.76 3.52
C THR A 29 3.90 -11.95 4.44
N LEU A 30 4.67 -10.89 4.73
CA LEU A 30 5.77 -10.96 5.71
C LEU A 30 5.27 -11.27 7.11
N ASP A 31 4.15 -10.67 7.53
CA ASP A 31 3.53 -10.96 8.83
C ASP A 31 3.14 -12.42 8.99
N TRP A 32 2.57 -13.00 7.94
CA TRP A 32 2.23 -14.42 7.94
C TRP A 32 3.47 -15.31 8.15
N TYR A 33 4.57 -15.02 7.44
CA TYR A 33 5.82 -15.77 7.61
C TYR A 33 6.47 -15.57 8.99
N ILE A 34 6.40 -14.35 9.56
CA ILE A 34 6.97 -14.07 10.89
C ILE A 34 6.19 -14.81 11.99
N GLN A 35 4.87 -14.95 11.84
CA GLN A 35 4.00 -15.66 12.78
C GLN A 35 4.12 -17.19 12.69
N ASP A 36 4.63 -17.70 11.58
CA ASP A 36 4.87 -19.14 11.35
C ASP A 36 6.22 -19.58 11.95
N GLU A 37 6.38 -19.39 13.26
CA GLU A 37 7.60 -19.72 14.00
C GLU A 37 7.93 -21.24 13.99
N GLU A 38 6.98 -22.09 13.59
CA GLU A 38 7.16 -23.54 13.48
C GLU A 38 7.97 -23.92 12.23
N HIS A 39 7.87 -23.14 11.14
CA HIS A 39 8.51 -23.45 9.85
C HIS A 39 9.73 -22.58 9.54
N TYR A 40 9.92 -21.45 10.23
CA TYR A 40 11.01 -20.50 9.94
C TYR A 40 11.95 -20.30 11.13
N GLU A 41 13.25 -20.31 10.85
CA GLU A 41 14.28 -20.02 11.85
C GLU A 41 14.20 -18.56 12.34
N HIS A 42 14.56 -18.33 13.61
CA HIS A 42 14.61 -17.01 14.21
C HIS A 42 15.42 -15.98 13.41
N SER A 43 16.52 -16.39 12.78
CA SER A 43 17.35 -15.53 11.93
C SER A 43 16.58 -15.03 10.69
N ILE A 44 15.75 -15.88 10.09
CA ILE A 44 14.89 -15.55 8.96
C ILE A 44 13.77 -14.61 9.43
N CYS A 45 13.11 -14.90 10.55
CA CYS A 45 12.06 -14.03 11.11
C CYS A 45 12.60 -12.64 11.47
N ALA A 46 13.83 -12.54 11.98
CA ALA A 46 14.50 -11.27 12.24
C ALA A 46 14.76 -10.48 10.95
N ALA A 47 15.24 -11.14 9.89
CA ALA A 47 15.46 -10.51 8.59
C ALA A 47 14.14 -10.03 7.96
N LEU A 48 13.07 -10.84 8.03
CA LEU A 48 11.73 -10.47 7.55
C LEU A 48 11.17 -9.29 8.33
N SER A 49 11.37 -9.26 9.65
CA SER A 49 10.96 -8.14 10.51
C SER A 49 11.66 -6.84 10.14
N LEU A 50 12.96 -6.91 9.82
CA LEU A 50 13.70 -5.75 9.33
C LEU A 50 13.20 -5.28 7.96
N ALA A 51 12.97 -6.22 7.04
CA ALA A 51 12.40 -5.91 5.72
C ALA A 51 11.01 -5.26 5.84
N LYS A 52 10.16 -5.74 6.75
CA LYS A 52 8.86 -5.15 7.05
C LYS A 52 8.99 -3.72 7.60
N LYS A 53 9.92 -3.47 8.54
CA LYS A 53 10.17 -2.11 9.05
C LYS A 53 10.53 -1.14 7.93
N THR A 54 11.40 -1.55 7.01
CA THR A 54 11.74 -0.75 5.83
C THR A 54 10.52 -0.52 4.93
N LEU A 55 9.71 -1.54 4.71
CA LEU A 55 8.49 -1.43 3.91
C LEU A 55 7.47 -0.45 4.52
N VAL A 56 7.23 -0.52 5.83
CA VAL A 56 6.35 0.40 6.56
C VAL A 56 6.85 1.84 6.48
N LYS A 57 8.18 2.06 6.54
CA LYS A 57 8.77 3.39 6.35
C LYS A 57 8.39 3.98 4.99
N TYR A 58 8.58 3.23 3.91
CA TYR A 58 8.23 3.71 2.57
C TYR A 58 6.72 3.82 2.38
N TYR A 59 5.93 2.99 3.05
CA TYR A 59 4.47 3.08 3.02
C TYR A 59 4.01 4.44 3.56
N ASN A 60 4.52 4.84 4.72
CA ASN A 60 4.21 6.13 5.33
C ASN A 60 4.63 7.31 4.45
N LEU A 61 5.80 7.22 3.80
CA LEU A 61 6.26 8.24 2.84
C LEU A 61 5.40 8.31 1.58
N THR A 62 4.85 7.18 1.14
CA THR A 62 4.01 7.12 -0.06
C THR A 62 2.60 7.63 0.26
N ASP A 63 2.06 7.28 1.43
CA ASP A 63 0.75 7.75 1.88
C ASP A 63 0.76 9.25 2.21
N SER A 64 1.90 9.84 2.60
CA SER A 64 1.98 11.29 2.82
C SER A 64 1.90 12.12 1.53
N VAL A 65 2.14 11.51 0.36
CA VAL A 65 2.10 12.20 -0.93
C VAL A 65 0.70 12.11 -1.54
N ASN A 66 0.08 13.28 -1.72
CA ASN A 66 -1.28 13.44 -2.22
C ASN A 66 -1.55 12.71 -3.55
N THR A 67 -0.58 12.71 -4.47
CA THR A 67 -0.71 12.07 -5.79
C THR A 67 -1.05 10.58 -5.70
N TYR A 68 -0.46 9.85 -4.76
CA TYR A 68 -0.75 8.43 -4.55
C TYR A 68 -2.17 8.23 -4.04
N ARG A 69 -2.62 9.05 -3.07
CA ARG A 69 -3.99 9.02 -2.53
C ARG A 69 -5.03 9.30 -3.62
N ILE A 70 -4.81 10.35 -4.41
CA ILE A 70 -5.68 10.75 -5.52
C ILE A 70 -5.75 9.62 -6.56
N ALA A 71 -4.60 9.10 -7.00
CA ALA A 71 -4.54 8.02 -7.98
C ALA A 71 -5.34 6.78 -7.53
N MET A 72 -5.23 6.39 -6.26
CA MET A 72 -5.99 5.25 -5.74
C MET A 72 -7.50 5.51 -5.69
N VAL A 73 -7.94 6.71 -5.28
CA VAL A 73 -9.37 7.06 -5.22
C VAL A 73 -9.98 7.10 -6.62
N LEU A 74 -9.25 7.61 -7.61
CA LEU A 74 -9.69 7.68 -9.01
C LEU A 74 -9.62 6.33 -9.72
N HIS A 75 -8.86 5.36 -9.20
CA HIS A 75 -8.70 4.06 -9.85
C HIS A 75 -10.03 3.29 -9.89
N PRO A 76 -10.52 2.90 -11.09
CA PRO A 76 -11.88 2.38 -11.28
C PRO A 76 -12.14 1.08 -10.51
N ARG A 77 -11.08 0.28 -10.28
CA ARG A 77 -11.16 -0.99 -9.54
C ARG A 77 -11.07 -0.85 -8.02
N TYR A 78 -10.48 0.25 -7.52
CA TYR A 78 -10.30 0.45 -6.08
C TYR A 78 -11.45 1.27 -5.52
N LYS A 79 -11.61 2.50 -6.04
CA LYS A 79 -12.53 3.52 -5.53
C LYS A 79 -12.54 3.52 -3.99
N THR A 80 -13.68 3.83 -3.37
CA THR A 80 -13.85 3.78 -1.92
C THR A 80 -14.14 2.38 -1.39
N ALA A 81 -14.56 1.44 -2.26
CA ALA A 81 -14.92 0.08 -1.87
C ALA A 81 -13.70 -0.74 -1.41
N TYR A 82 -12.56 -0.55 -2.07
CA TYR A 82 -11.31 -1.21 -1.70
C TYR A 82 -10.87 -0.87 -0.27
N PHE A 83 -10.87 0.43 0.08
CA PHE A 83 -10.47 0.87 1.42
C PHE A 83 -11.44 0.40 2.50
N LYS A 84 -12.75 0.37 2.20
CA LYS A 84 -13.76 -0.20 3.10
C LYS A 84 -13.50 -1.68 3.38
N LYS A 85 -13.14 -2.46 2.35
CA LYS A 85 -12.83 -3.90 2.48
C LYS A 85 -11.59 -4.16 3.33
N LEU A 86 -10.65 -3.24 3.34
CA LEU A 86 -9.42 -3.32 4.14
C LEU A 86 -9.57 -2.72 5.55
N ASN A 87 -10.78 -2.33 5.96
CA ASN A 87 -11.04 -1.68 7.26
C ASN A 87 -10.18 -0.42 7.49
N TRP A 88 -9.88 0.33 6.43
CA TRP A 88 -9.20 1.62 6.59
C TRP A 88 -10.14 2.60 7.30
N THR A 89 -9.56 3.48 8.12
CA THR A 89 -10.33 4.43 8.93
C THR A 89 -11.21 5.30 8.03
N ARG A 90 -12.47 5.50 8.41
CA ARG A 90 -13.40 6.39 7.69
C ARG A 90 -12.79 7.78 7.47
N LEU A 91 -12.08 8.30 8.47
CA LEU A 91 -11.35 9.57 8.41
C LEU A 91 -10.33 9.62 7.26
N TRP A 92 -9.59 8.53 7.03
CA TRP A 92 -8.64 8.46 5.92
C TRP A 92 -9.36 8.50 4.57
N ILE A 93 -10.45 7.74 4.42
CA ILE A 93 -11.25 7.68 3.19
C ILE A 93 -11.88 9.05 2.88
N GLU A 94 -12.41 9.72 3.90
CA GLU A 94 -13.00 11.06 3.76
C GLU A 94 -11.95 12.11 3.44
N SER A 95 -10.79 12.07 4.11
CA SER A 95 -9.65 12.95 3.82
C SER A 95 -9.20 12.80 2.37
N ALA A 96 -9.03 11.57 1.89
CA ALA A 96 -8.64 11.31 0.50
C ALA A 96 -9.69 11.78 -0.52
N ARG A 97 -10.99 11.66 -0.21
CA ARG A 97 -12.06 12.22 -1.06
C ARG A 97 -12.08 13.73 -1.08
N LYS A 98 -11.88 14.37 0.07
CA LYS A 98 -11.81 15.83 0.19
C LYS A 98 -10.62 16.38 -0.58
N LEU A 99 -9.47 15.71 -0.46
CA LEU A 99 -8.27 16.01 -1.23
C LEU A 99 -8.56 16.04 -2.74
N VAL A 100 -9.16 14.98 -3.28
CA VAL A 100 -9.50 14.92 -4.73
C VAL A 100 -10.42 16.07 -5.15
N ARG A 101 -11.41 16.43 -4.34
CA ARG A 101 -12.32 17.55 -4.63
C ARG A 101 -11.60 18.89 -4.59
N ASN A 102 -10.81 19.14 -3.54
CA ASN A 102 -10.06 20.38 -3.39
C ASN A 102 -9.10 20.61 -4.57
N GLU A 103 -8.40 19.58 -5.03
CA GLU A 103 -7.50 19.67 -6.18
C GLU A 103 -8.26 19.94 -7.49
N TYR A 104 -9.46 19.38 -7.65
CA TYR A 104 -10.32 19.68 -8.79
C TYR A 104 -10.81 21.14 -8.76
N ASP A 105 -11.35 21.58 -7.63
CA ASP A 105 -11.90 22.93 -7.42
C ASP A 105 -10.81 24.03 -7.46
N GLN A 106 -9.53 23.69 -7.25
CA GLN A 106 -8.42 24.63 -7.41
C GLN A 106 -8.02 24.86 -8.87
N VAL A 107 -8.25 23.87 -9.73
CA VAL A 107 -7.80 23.89 -11.13
C VAL A 107 -8.92 24.31 -12.09
N TYR A 108 -10.19 24.09 -11.72
CA TYR A 108 -11.38 24.35 -12.53
C TYR A 108 -12.42 25.17 -11.78
#